data_AF-A0A938RH53-F1
#
_entry.id   AF-A0A938RH53-F1
#
_cell.length_a   1.000
_cell.length_b   1.000
_cell.length_c   1.000
_cell.angle_alpha   90.00
_cell.angle_beta   90.00
_cell.angle_gamma   90.00
#
_symmetry.space_group_name_H-M   'P 1'
#
loop_
_entity.id
_entity.type
_entity.pdbx_description
1 polymer ?
#
loop_
_entity_poly.entity_id
_entity_poly.type
_entity_poly.pdbx_seq_one_letter_code
_entity_poly.pdbx_strand_id
1 'polypeptide(L)'
;RPFRNGDIINLLIESSAAGGYFYDLRRFLCIGSIPKELHRAYGIAKEARAIMMEKLRPGVTPKVALEASDRFLKGKGFPPETRMAGHGQGLDIGERPIMRPDEPAIMECGMVVSVHPTARTRHMAVCISDTHVVTTSGAVPIYKPLFDDDGIPIVG
;
A
#
# COMPACT_ATOMS: atom_id res chain seq x y z
N ARG A 1 16.44 -1.08 21.13
CA ARG A 1 17.91 -1.17 20.86
C ARG A 1 18.32 0.04 20.02
N PRO A 2 19.58 0.51 20.08
CA PRO A 2 20.07 1.51 19.15
C PRO A 2 20.00 1.01 17.70
N PHE A 3 19.79 1.95 16.75
CA PHE A 3 19.91 1.68 15.33
C PHE A 3 21.36 1.39 14.95
N ARG A 4 21.56 0.53 13.96
CA ARG A 4 22.87 0.07 13.46
C ARG A 4 22.83 -0.07 11.94
N ASN A 5 24.00 0.06 11.31
CA ASN A 5 24.14 -0.23 9.88
C ASN A 5 23.57 -1.60 9.52
N GLY A 6 22.81 -1.65 8.43
CA GLY A 6 22.08 -2.82 7.97
C GLY A 6 20.66 -2.95 8.53
N ASP A 7 20.25 -2.11 9.49
CA ASP A 7 18.87 -2.10 9.97
C ASP A 7 17.90 -1.67 8.87
N ILE A 8 16.83 -2.45 8.72
CA ILE A 8 15.65 -2.09 7.94
C ILE A 8 14.59 -1.59 8.91
N ILE A 9 14.08 -0.38 8.66
CA ILE A 9 13.03 0.26 9.43
C ILE A 9 11.76 0.24 8.59
N ASN A 10 10.68 -0.34 9.13
CA ASN A 10 9.34 -0.20 8.57
C ASN A 10 8.64 0.94 9.32
N LEU A 11 8.53 2.09 8.68
CA LEU A 11 7.85 3.28 9.20
C LEU A 11 6.39 3.21 8.78
N LEU A 12 5.49 3.10 9.75
CA LEU A 12 4.05 3.20 9.55
C LEU A 12 3.54 4.39 10.35
N ILE A 13 2.87 5.31 9.67
CA ILE A 13 2.24 6.49 10.26
C ILE A 13 0.74 6.35 10.01
N GLU A 14 0.02 6.04 11.08
CA GLU A 14 -1.44 6.02 11.10
C GLU A 14 -1.89 7.04 12.14
N SER A 15 -2.25 8.23 11.67
CA SER A 15 -2.57 9.34 12.54
C SER A 15 -3.76 10.11 12.01
N SER A 16 -4.45 10.84 12.89
CA SER A 16 -5.50 11.76 12.49
C SER A 16 -4.91 13.12 12.14
N ALA A 17 -5.43 13.71 11.07
CA ALA A 17 -5.17 15.07 10.64
C ALA A 17 -6.21 16.03 11.20
N ALA A 18 -6.18 17.28 10.74
CA ALA A 18 -7.19 18.28 11.08
C ALA A 18 -8.61 17.76 10.81
N GLY A 19 -9.51 17.98 11.76
CA GLY A 19 -10.89 17.48 11.67
C GLY A 19 -11.08 16.01 12.07
N GLY A 20 -10.03 15.32 12.53
CA GLY A 20 -10.12 13.95 13.02
C GLY A 20 -10.02 12.88 11.93
N TYR A 21 -9.77 13.26 10.68
CA TYR A 21 -9.64 12.32 9.56
C TYR A 21 -8.29 11.60 9.60
N PHE A 22 -8.31 10.28 9.57
CA PHE A 22 -7.11 9.47 9.53
C PHE A 22 -6.48 9.43 8.14
N TYR A 23 -5.16 9.32 8.13
CA TYR A 23 -4.38 8.95 6.96
C TYR A 23 -3.42 7.80 7.31
N ASP A 24 -2.99 7.10 6.27
CA ASP A 24 -2.04 6.00 6.34
C ASP A 24 -0.86 6.34 5.42
N LEU A 25 0.34 6.20 5.95
CA LEU A 25 1.58 6.25 5.20
C LEU A 25 2.52 5.16 5.72
N ARG A 26 2.99 4.31 4.81
CA ARG A 26 3.98 3.27 5.12
C ARG A 26 5.14 3.31 4.17
N ARG A 27 6.35 3.37 4.72
CA ARG A 27 7.61 3.32 3.97
C ARG A 27 8.64 2.45 4.67
N PHE A 28 9.57 1.92 3.89
CA PHE A 28 10.76 1.24 4.40
C PHE A 28 11.94 2.21 4.30
N LEU A 29 12.80 2.22 5.32
CA LEU A 29 14.05 2.96 5.35
C LEU A 29 15.19 2.01 5.75
N CYS A 30 16.41 2.31 5.33
CA CYS A 30 17.60 1.56 5.71
C CYS A 30 18.62 2.44 6.43
N ILE A 31 19.33 1.86 7.39
CA ILE A 31 20.52 2.48 7.98
C ILE A 31 21.75 1.97 7.21
N GLY A 32 22.43 2.83 6.47
CA GLY A 32 23.57 2.47 5.62
C GLY A 32 23.18 1.84 4.27
N SER A 33 23.09 0.51 4.17
CA SER A 33 22.91 -0.18 2.87
C SER A 33 21.51 -0.76 2.68
N ILE A 34 20.99 -0.72 1.46
CA ILE A 34 19.72 -1.37 1.08
C ILE A 34 19.98 -2.84 0.67
N PRO A 35 19.39 -3.83 1.35
CA PRO A 35 19.49 -5.23 0.91
C PRO A 35 18.83 -5.45 -0.45
N LYS A 36 19.45 -6.24 -1.33
CA LYS A 36 18.93 -6.53 -2.68
C LYS A 36 17.52 -7.10 -2.67
N GLU A 37 17.22 -7.97 -1.69
CA GLU A 37 15.89 -8.57 -1.54
C GLU A 37 14.83 -7.52 -1.20
N LEU A 38 15.15 -6.57 -0.30
CA LEU A 38 14.26 -5.46 0.04
C LEU A 38 14.02 -4.56 -1.16
N HIS A 39 15.08 -4.17 -1.88
CA HIS A 39 14.95 -3.34 -3.08
C HIS A 39 14.03 -3.99 -4.13
N ARG A 40 14.20 -5.30 -4.38
CA ARG A 40 13.35 -6.05 -5.30
C ARG A 40 11.91 -6.10 -4.80
N ALA A 41 11.68 -6.50 -3.56
CA ALA A 41 10.32 -6.63 -3.02
C ALA A 41 9.60 -5.28 -2.93
N TYR A 42 10.31 -4.20 -2.63
CA TYR A 42 9.76 -2.83 -2.61
C TYR A 42 9.26 -2.40 -3.99
N GLY A 43 10.06 -2.57 -5.04
CA GLY A 43 9.64 -2.26 -6.41
C GLY A 43 8.39 -3.05 -6.83
N ILE A 44 8.33 -4.33 -6.47
CA ILE A 44 7.16 -5.18 -6.72
C ILE A 44 5.92 -4.72 -5.94
N ALA A 45 6.07 -4.35 -4.66
CA ALA A 45 4.96 -3.84 -3.86
C ALA A 45 4.42 -2.52 -4.44
N LYS A 46 5.31 -1.63 -4.91
CA LYS A 46 4.94 -0.38 -5.58
C LYS A 46 4.14 -0.60 -6.85
N GLU A 47 4.62 -1.46 -7.75
CA GLU A 47 3.91 -1.79 -8.99
C GLU A 47 2.56 -2.46 -8.70
N ALA A 48 2.50 -3.38 -7.74
CA ALA A 48 1.26 -4.04 -7.32
C ALA A 48 0.22 -3.03 -6.80
N ARG A 49 0.64 -2.06 -5.97
CA ARG A 49 -0.22 -0.98 -5.47
C ARG A 49 -0.73 -0.10 -6.61
N ALA A 50 0.13 0.28 -7.55
CA ALA A 50 -0.26 1.08 -8.71
C ALA A 50 -1.34 0.37 -9.56
N ILE A 51 -1.22 -0.95 -9.74
CA ILE A 51 -2.24 -1.76 -10.41
C ILE A 51 -3.56 -1.72 -9.63
N MET A 52 -3.53 -1.88 -8.30
CA MET A 52 -4.75 -1.77 -7.50
C MET A 52 -5.41 -0.40 -7.65
N MET A 53 -4.63 0.68 -7.56
CA MET A 53 -5.12 2.04 -7.73
C MET A 53 -5.81 2.24 -9.08
N GLU A 54 -5.24 1.75 -10.18
CA GLU A 54 -5.85 1.83 -11.52
C GLU A 54 -7.20 1.10 -11.58
N LYS A 55 -7.36 -0.01 -10.86
CA LYS A 55 -8.58 -0.83 -10.89
C LYS A 55 -9.65 -0.39 -9.90
N LEU A 56 -9.32 0.40 -8.88
CA LEU A 56 -10.28 0.95 -7.93
C LEU A 56 -11.02 2.15 -8.55
N ARG A 57 -12.10 1.84 -9.28
CA ARG A 57 -12.94 2.80 -10.01
C ARG A 57 -14.43 2.51 -9.78
N PRO A 58 -15.35 3.45 -10.08
CA PRO A 58 -16.78 3.26 -9.84
C PRO A 58 -17.35 1.99 -10.48
N GLY A 59 -18.26 1.32 -9.75
CA GLY A 59 -19.05 0.20 -10.27
C GLY A 59 -18.38 -1.18 -10.20
N VAL A 60 -17.17 -1.28 -9.64
CA VAL A 60 -16.51 -2.57 -9.38
C VAL A 60 -16.45 -2.84 -7.87
N THR A 61 -16.24 -4.09 -7.46
CA THR A 61 -15.88 -4.42 -6.08
C THR A 61 -14.35 -4.37 -5.89
N PRO A 62 -13.85 -4.19 -4.66
CA PRO A 62 -12.41 -4.26 -4.34
C PRO A 62 -11.70 -5.50 -4.84
N LYS A 63 -12.44 -6.62 -4.94
CA LYS A 63 -11.95 -7.90 -5.48
C LYS A 63 -11.27 -7.74 -6.85
N VAL A 64 -11.80 -6.88 -7.72
CA VAL A 64 -11.23 -6.68 -9.07
C VAL A 64 -9.79 -6.13 -9.00
N ALA A 65 -9.55 -5.17 -8.10
CA ALA A 65 -8.22 -4.61 -7.87
C ALA A 65 -7.28 -5.62 -7.22
N LEU A 66 -7.78 -6.36 -6.22
CA LEU A 66 -7.01 -7.42 -5.55
C LEU A 66 -6.57 -8.52 -6.52
N GLU A 67 -7.48 -9.06 -7.34
CA GLU A 67 -7.16 -10.10 -8.31
C GLU A 67 -6.15 -9.64 -9.38
N ALA A 68 -6.21 -8.37 -9.78
CA ALA A 68 -5.24 -7.79 -10.71
C ALA A 68 -3.84 -7.72 -10.07
N SER A 69 -3.76 -7.25 -8.82
CA SER A 69 -2.52 -7.23 -8.04
C SER A 69 -1.96 -8.64 -7.82
N ASP A 70 -2.79 -9.59 -7.40
CA ASP A 70 -2.37 -10.97 -7.15
C ASP A 70 -1.85 -11.67 -8.40
N ARG A 71 -2.49 -11.43 -9.56
CA ARG A 71 -2.01 -11.94 -10.84
C ARG A 71 -0.61 -11.39 -11.18
N PHE A 72 -0.40 -10.10 -10.94
CA PHE A 72 0.90 -9.47 -11.12
C PHE A 72 1.95 -10.04 -10.16
N LEU A 73 1.65 -10.12 -8.86
CA LEU A 73 2.53 -10.71 -7.85
C LEU A 73 2.94 -12.13 -8.23
N LYS A 74 1.98 -12.97 -8.60
CA LYS A 74 2.22 -14.34 -9.06
C LYS A 74 3.13 -14.38 -10.28
N GLY A 75 2.91 -13.51 -11.26
CA GLY A 75 3.76 -13.39 -12.45
C GLY A 75 5.21 -13.00 -12.15
N LYS A 76 5.46 -12.35 -11.00
CA LYS A 76 6.80 -11.96 -10.53
C LYS A 76 7.41 -12.97 -9.54
N GLY A 77 6.72 -14.08 -9.29
CA GLY A 77 7.15 -15.14 -8.37
C GLY A 77 6.87 -14.84 -6.90
N PHE A 78 5.92 -13.94 -6.61
CA PHE A 78 5.46 -13.63 -5.25
C PHE A 78 4.10 -14.31 -5.00
N PRO A 79 3.82 -14.77 -3.77
CA PRO A 79 2.50 -15.29 -3.43
C PRO A 79 1.44 -14.18 -3.48
N PRO A 80 0.15 -14.53 -3.65
CA PRO A 80 -0.94 -13.57 -3.54
C PRO A 80 -1.04 -13.02 -2.11
N GLU A 81 -1.75 -11.90 -1.94
CA GLU A 81 -2.06 -11.36 -0.62
C GLU A 81 -2.94 -12.33 0.18
N THR A 82 -2.59 -12.56 1.45
CA THR A 82 -3.32 -13.49 2.33
C THR A 82 -4.04 -12.79 3.46
N ARG A 83 -3.85 -11.48 3.63
CA ARG A 83 -4.56 -10.63 4.60
C ARG A 83 -5.58 -9.75 3.88
N MET A 84 -5.58 -8.45 4.18
CA MET A 84 -6.28 -7.42 3.42
C MET A 84 -5.23 -6.57 2.72
N ALA A 85 -5.48 -6.19 1.46
CA ALA A 85 -4.57 -5.38 0.66
C ALA A 85 -4.84 -3.87 0.81
N GLY A 86 -5.63 -3.47 1.81
CA GLY A 86 -6.13 -2.10 1.98
C GLY A 86 -7.48 -2.06 2.65
N HIS A 87 -7.96 -0.85 2.90
CA HIS A 87 -9.26 -0.56 3.52
C HIS A 87 -9.73 0.85 3.16
N GLY A 88 -11.01 1.12 3.41
CA GLY A 88 -11.54 2.48 3.44
C GLY A 88 -11.00 3.22 4.66
N GLN A 89 -10.96 4.54 4.59
CA GLN A 89 -10.45 5.36 5.68
C GLN A 89 -11.11 6.73 5.70
N GLY A 90 -11.35 7.26 6.90
CA GLY A 90 -12.07 8.49 7.11
C GLY A 90 -11.91 8.97 8.54
N LEU A 91 -12.97 8.90 9.34
CA LEU A 91 -12.93 9.24 10.76
C LEU A 91 -12.47 8.07 11.63
N ASP A 92 -12.43 6.86 11.08
CA ASP A 92 -11.80 5.69 11.69
C ASP A 92 -10.51 5.32 10.93
N ILE A 93 -9.59 4.65 11.63
CA ILE A 93 -8.34 4.13 11.06
C ILE A 93 -8.63 3.09 9.98
N GLY A 94 -9.71 2.32 10.13
CA GLY A 94 -10.13 1.29 9.18
C GLY A 94 -11.64 1.26 8.99
N GLU A 95 -12.08 1.60 7.79
CA GLU A 95 -13.48 1.61 7.37
C GLU A 95 -13.68 0.69 6.15
N ARG A 96 -14.94 0.44 5.79
CA ARG A 96 -15.26 -0.21 4.52
C ARG A 96 -15.11 0.80 3.37
N PRO A 97 -14.76 0.38 2.15
CA PRO A 97 -14.60 -1.01 1.70
C PRO A 97 -13.25 -1.65 2.08
N ILE A 98 -13.25 -2.93 2.46
CA ILE A 98 -12.01 -3.67 2.72
C ILE A 98 -11.48 -4.30 1.43
N MET A 99 -10.18 -4.19 1.16
CA MET A 99 -9.56 -4.78 -0.04
C MET A 99 -9.33 -6.28 0.15
N ARG A 100 -10.43 -7.04 0.08
CA ARG A 100 -10.49 -8.49 0.24
C ARG A 100 -11.43 -9.13 -0.80
N PRO A 101 -11.30 -10.45 -1.05
CA PRO A 101 -12.13 -11.13 -2.06
C PRO A 101 -13.63 -11.16 -1.72
N ASP A 102 -13.98 -11.06 -0.43
CA ASP A 102 -15.33 -11.21 0.12
C ASP A 102 -16.04 -9.89 0.41
N GLU A 103 -15.44 -8.73 0.10
CA GLU A 103 -16.06 -7.42 0.30
C GLU A 103 -17.14 -7.13 -0.77
N PRO A 104 -18.43 -7.00 -0.39
CA PRO A 104 -19.51 -6.75 -1.35
C PRO A 104 -19.70 -5.28 -1.73
N ALA A 105 -19.04 -4.34 -1.05
CA ALA A 105 -19.18 -2.91 -1.34
C ALA A 105 -18.78 -2.60 -2.80
N ILE A 106 -19.59 -1.75 -3.43
CA ILE A 106 -19.29 -1.22 -4.76
C ILE A 106 -18.47 0.05 -4.57
N MET A 107 -17.34 0.14 -5.28
CA MET A 107 -16.52 1.33 -5.29
C MET A 107 -17.29 2.49 -5.92
N GLU A 108 -17.18 3.68 -5.34
CA GLU A 108 -17.80 4.92 -5.83
C GLU A 108 -16.77 6.06 -5.87
N CYS A 109 -17.01 7.07 -6.71
CA CYS A 109 -16.20 8.28 -6.71
C CYS A 109 -16.24 8.95 -5.33
N GLY A 110 -15.10 9.46 -4.88
CA GLY A 110 -14.98 10.14 -3.59
C GLY A 110 -14.72 9.20 -2.40
N MET A 111 -14.80 7.88 -2.57
CA MET A 111 -14.37 6.95 -1.52
C MET A 111 -12.87 7.13 -1.23
N VAL A 112 -12.54 7.24 0.05
CA VAL A 112 -11.16 7.37 0.52
C VAL A 112 -10.66 6.02 1.01
N VAL A 113 -9.49 5.61 0.51
CA VAL A 113 -8.94 4.27 0.71
C VAL A 113 -7.43 4.32 0.96
N SER A 114 -6.95 3.48 1.86
CA SER A 114 -5.54 3.09 1.92
C SER A 114 -5.35 1.77 1.17
N VAL A 115 -4.33 1.71 0.30
CA VAL A 115 -4.06 0.56 -0.56
C VAL A 115 -2.63 0.14 -0.36
N HIS A 116 -2.43 -1.12 0.05
CA HIS A 116 -1.18 -1.57 0.62
C HIS A 116 -0.93 -3.09 0.40
N PRO A 117 -0.88 -3.58 -0.86
CA PRO A 117 -0.57 -4.98 -1.14
C PRO A 117 0.84 -5.36 -0.66
N THR A 118 1.03 -6.62 -0.26
CA THR A 118 2.30 -7.11 0.28
C THR A 118 3.08 -7.93 -0.74
N ALA A 119 4.30 -7.49 -1.09
CA ALA A 119 5.31 -8.31 -1.73
C ALA A 119 6.04 -9.16 -0.66
N ARG A 120 5.64 -10.42 -0.52
CA ARG A 120 6.19 -11.35 0.47
C ARG A 120 7.24 -12.29 -0.12
N THR A 121 8.39 -12.37 0.55
CA THR A 121 9.41 -13.40 0.31
C THR A 121 9.46 -14.37 1.49
N ARG A 122 10.42 -15.29 1.49
CA ARG A 122 10.69 -16.17 2.65
C ARG A 122 11.19 -15.39 3.87
N HIS A 123 11.85 -14.26 3.66
CA HIS A 123 12.57 -13.53 4.72
C HIS A 123 11.91 -12.21 5.10
N MET A 124 11.08 -11.62 4.23
CA MET A 124 10.48 -10.32 4.48
C MET A 124 9.09 -10.18 3.87
N ALA A 125 8.34 -9.21 4.39
CA ALA A 125 7.05 -8.79 3.87
C ALA A 125 7.10 -7.27 3.66
N VAL A 126 7.11 -6.84 2.40
CA VAL A 126 7.28 -5.44 2.01
C VAL A 126 5.97 -4.91 1.48
N CYS A 127 5.56 -3.76 2.00
CA CYS A 127 4.26 -3.16 1.75
C CYS A 127 4.42 -1.64 1.91
N ILE A 128 3.91 -0.88 0.95
CA ILE A 128 3.87 0.58 1.01
C ILE A 128 2.42 1.04 0.90
N SER A 129 2.08 2.10 1.61
CA SER A 129 0.72 2.65 1.67
C SER A 129 0.76 4.17 1.56
N ASP A 130 -0.29 4.71 0.95
CA ASP A 130 -0.66 6.12 1.01
C ASP A 130 -2.20 6.16 1.03
N THR A 131 -2.75 7.30 1.39
CA THR A 131 -4.19 7.53 1.32
C THR A 131 -4.58 8.08 -0.05
N HIS A 132 -5.60 7.47 -0.65
CA HIS A 132 -6.07 7.77 -1.99
C HIS A 132 -7.56 8.08 -2.00
N VAL A 133 -8.00 8.85 -3.00
CA VAL A 133 -9.41 9.08 -3.30
C VAL A 133 -9.74 8.41 -4.63
N VAL A 134 -10.85 7.68 -4.67
CA VAL A 134 -11.36 7.04 -5.88
C VAL A 134 -11.94 8.10 -6.81
N THR A 135 -11.50 8.10 -8.06
CA THR A 135 -11.98 8.96 -9.15
C THR A 135 -12.66 8.11 -10.23
N THR A 136 -13.19 8.74 -11.28
CA THR A 136 -13.82 8.04 -12.40
C THR A 136 -12.88 7.08 -13.14
N SER A 137 -11.56 7.27 -13.05
CA SER A 137 -10.55 6.48 -13.78
C SER A 137 -9.58 5.71 -12.89
N GLY A 138 -9.84 5.61 -11.59
CA GLY A 138 -8.94 4.96 -10.62
C GLY A 138 -8.74 5.79 -9.36
N ALA A 139 -7.96 5.28 -8.42
CA ALA A 139 -7.60 5.98 -7.18
C ALA A 139 -6.35 6.85 -7.37
N VAL A 140 -6.37 8.06 -6.83
CA VAL A 140 -5.25 9.01 -6.87
C VAL A 140 -4.87 9.47 -5.45
N PRO A 141 -3.59 9.78 -5.18
CA PRO A 141 -3.18 10.26 -3.85
C PRO A 141 -3.91 11.54 -3.44
N ILE A 142 -4.31 11.65 -2.18
CA ILE A 142 -5.02 12.85 -1.68
C ILE A 142 -4.06 13.98 -1.30
N TYR A 143 -2.80 13.64 -1.04
CA TYR A 143 -1.74 14.57 -0.66
C TYR A 143 -0.52 14.37 -1.54
N LYS A 144 0.32 15.40 -1.61
CA LYS A 144 1.62 15.30 -2.27
C LYS A 144 2.45 14.21 -1.56
N PRO A 145 3.07 13.26 -2.29
CA PRO A 145 3.89 12.23 -1.68
C PRO A 145 4.95 12.83 -0.76
N LEU A 146 5.02 12.32 0.47
CA LEU A 146 6.02 12.76 1.46
C LEU A 146 7.40 12.15 1.19
N PHE A 147 7.41 11.00 0.49
CA PHE A 147 8.61 10.29 0.06
C PHE A 147 8.61 10.14 -1.45
N ASP A 148 9.81 10.07 -2.02
CA ASP A 148 10.01 9.59 -3.39
C ASP A 148 9.94 8.05 -3.39
N ASP A 149 8.93 7.51 -4.06
CA ASP A 149 8.70 6.06 -4.13
C ASP A 149 9.64 5.35 -5.12
N ASP A 150 10.49 6.08 -5.86
CA ASP A 150 11.52 5.49 -6.71
C ASP A 150 12.77 5.04 -5.94
N GLY A 151 12.90 5.45 -4.67
CA GLY A 151 13.99 5.05 -3.79
C GLY A 151 13.53 4.52 -2.44
N ILE A 152 14.40 3.74 -1.78
CA ILE A 152 14.28 3.45 -0.35
C ILE A 152 15.19 4.45 0.36
N PRO A 153 14.66 5.32 1.25
CA PRO A 153 15.48 6.27 2.00
C PRO A 153 16.59 5.58 2.79
N ILE A 154 17.78 6.15 2.72
CA ILE A 154 18.95 5.73 3.51
C ILE A 154 19.21 6.81 4.56
N VAL A 155 19.36 6.38 5.81
CA VAL A 155 19.79 7.23 6.92
C VAL A 155 21.22 6.82 7.31
N GLY A 156 22.13 7.79 7.30
CA GLY A 156 23.55 7.58 7.60
C GLY A 156 24.46 7.94 6.43
#